data_AF-G9N0X7-F1
#
_entry.id   AF-G9N0X7-F1
#
_cell.length_a   1.000
_cell.length_b   1.000
_cell.length_c   1.000
_cell.angle_alpha   90.00
_cell.angle_beta   90.00
_cell.angle_gamma   90.00
#
_symmetry.space_group_name_H-M   'P 1'
#
loop_
_entity.id
_entity.type
_entity.pdbx_description
1 polymer ?
#
loop_
_entity_poly.entity_id
_entity_poly.type
_entity_poly.pdbx_seq_one_letter_code
_entity_poly.pdbx_strand_id
1 'polypeptide(L)'
;MPADEGLALVGIRPFTFGPKEGQSLLNGTCVNMAAAGIVIHDVRQLALLSQIRPHPSQRELAQNVFNWLDDSQLAIGNHIKNIGLAQDRYDLRTSSQWIGPQLQDLLLAQQQVETELMSTTDNHLIDIPGNAIHHGGNFQLLTLLLQ
;
A
#
# COMPACT_ATOMS: atom_id res chain seq x y z
N MET A 1 13.82 -28.89 -13.73
CA MET A 1 14.04 -30.21 -13.10
C MET A 1 12.73 -30.98 -13.16
N PRO A 2 12.72 -32.14 -13.83
CA PRO A 2 11.65 -33.13 -13.77
C PRO A 2 11.31 -33.56 -12.33
N ALA A 3 10.05 -33.94 -12.07
CA ALA A 3 9.57 -34.24 -10.72
C ALA A 3 10.21 -35.49 -10.10
N ASP A 4 10.51 -36.49 -10.92
CA ASP A 4 11.26 -37.70 -10.60
C ASP A 4 12.70 -37.39 -10.17
N GLU A 5 13.38 -36.49 -10.88
CA GLU A 5 14.71 -36.00 -10.48
C GLU A 5 14.66 -35.24 -9.15
N GLY A 6 13.62 -34.42 -8.93
CA GLY A 6 13.43 -33.67 -7.69
C GLY A 6 13.16 -34.56 -6.47
N LEU A 7 12.36 -35.61 -6.63
CA LEU A 7 12.08 -36.59 -5.58
C LEU A 7 13.34 -37.41 -5.23
N ALA A 8 14.15 -37.76 -6.23
CA ALA A 8 15.41 -38.48 -6.03
C ALA A 8 16.42 -37.68 -5.18
N LEU A 9 16.50 -36.35 -5.35
CA LEU A 9 17.39 -35.48 -4.58
C LEU A 9 17.11 -35.50 -3.07
N VAL A 10 15.87 -35.75 -2.67
CA VAL A 10 15.45 -35.83 -1.26
C VAL A 10 15.21 -37.26 -0.79
N GLY A 11 15.61 -38.26 -1.59
CA GLY A 11 15.49 -39.69 -1.25
C GLY A 11 14.05 -40.22 -1.25
N ILE A 12 13.11 -39.54 -1.91
CA ILE A 12 11.71 -39.95 -2.00
C ILE A 12 11.50 -40.72 -3.30
N ARG A 13 10.77 -41.84 -3.24
CA ARG A 13 10.41 -42.60 -4.43
C ARG A 13 9.07 -42.10 -5.00
N PRO A 14 8.88 -42.09 -6.32
CA PRO A 14 7.57 -41.83 -6.92
C PRO A 14 6.52 -42.81 -6.38
N PHE A 15 5.34 -42.32 -6.06
CA PHE A 15 4.22 -43.11 -5.59
C PHE A 15 2.98 -42.82 -6.44
N THR A 16 2.05 -43.78 -6.47
CA THR A 16 0.79 -43.63 -7.19
C THR A 16 -0.29 -43.26 -6.18
N PHE A 17 -1.04 -42.20 -6.46
CA PHE A 17 -2.12 -41.77 -5.56
C PHE A 17 -3.22 -42.84 -5.47
N GLY A 18 -3.66 -43.11 -4.25
CA GLY A 18 -4.88 -43.85 -3.98
C GLY A 18 -6.14 -43.03 -4.29
N PRO A 19 -7.33 -43.65 -4.24
CA PRO A 19 -8.59 -42.95 -4.40
C PRO A 19 -8.68 -41.75 -3.45
N LYS A 20 -9.04 -40.56 -3.97
CA LYS A 20 -9.20 -39.28 -3.24
C LYS A 20 -7.93 -38.61 -2.71
N GLU A 21 -6.76 -39.25 -2.75
CA GLU A 21 -5.50 -38.62 -2.27
C GLU A 21 -5.05 -37.45 -3.16
N GLY A 22 -5.12 -37.61 -4.49
CA GLY A 22 -4.78 -36.52 -5.42
C GLY A 22 -5.71 -35.31 -5.30
N GLN A 23 -7.01 -35.55 -5.08
CA GLN A 23 -7.96 -34.46 -4.84
C GLN A 23 -7.70 -33.75 -3.51
N SER A 24 -7.28 -34.50 -2.48
CA SER A 24 -6.96 -33.94 -1.16
C SER A 24 -5.67 -33.09 -1.18
N LEU A 25 -4.76 -33.38 -2.12
CA LEU A 25 -3.56 -32.58 -2.36
C LEU A 25 -3.86 -31.24 -3.06
N LEU A 26 -4.87 -31.23 -3.96
CA LEU A 26 -5.19 -30.09 -4.83
C LEU A 26 -6.30 -29.19 -4.28
N ASN A 27 -7.30 -29.74 -3.55
CA ASN A 27 -8.39 -28.97 -2.93
C ASN A 27 -7.99 -28.35 -1.58
N GLY A 28 -6.78 -27.79 -1.49
CA GLY A 28 -6.32 -27.05 -0.33
C GLY A 28 -6.15 -25.58 -0.67
N THR A 29 -6.51 -24.68 0.24
CA THR A 29 -6.19 -23.24 0.16
C THR A 29 -4.72 -22.95 0.47
N CYS A 30 -3.85 -23.97 0.47
CA CYS A 30 -2.47 -23.90 0.92
C CYS A 30 -1.65 -22.85 0.16
N VAL A 31 -1.87 -22.69 -1.15
CA VAL A 31 -1.20 -21.67 -1.97
C VAL A 31 -1.67 -20.26 -1.59
N ASN A 32 -2.98 -20.07 -1.39
CA ASN A 32 -3.55 -18.79 -0.95
C ASN A 32 -3.10 -18.41 0.47
N MET A 33 -2.98 -19.39 1.37
CA MET A 33 -2.51 -19.15 2.74
C MET A 33 -1.00 -18.86 2.80
N ALA A 34 -0.20 -19.47 1.93
CA ALA A 34 1.22 -19.14 1.80
C ALA A 34 1.42 -17.70 1.30
N ALA A 35 0.65 -17.26 0.30
CA ALA A 35 0.69 -15.90 -0.20
C ALA A 35 0.25 -14.88 0.86
N ALA A 36 -0.72 -15.24 1.69
CA ALA A 36 -1.17 -14.38 2.76
C ALA A 36 -0.20 -14.33 3.94
N GLY A 37 0.44 -15.46 4.28
CA GLY A 37 1.58 -15.56 5.21
C GLY A 37 2.68 -14.50 4.94
N ILE A 38 3.03 -14.43 3.66
CA ILE A 38 3.96 -13.46 3.04
C ILE A 38 3.46 -12.03 3.30
N VAL A 39 2.23 -11.70 2.88
CA VAL A 39 1.63 -10.36 3.02
C VAL A 39 1.66 -9.81 4.45
N ILE A 40 1.41 -10.63 5.46
CA ILE A 40 1.38 -10.19 6.87
C ILE A 40 2.75 -9.79 7.36
N HIS A 41 3.75 -10.60 7.01
CA HIS A 41 5.11 -10.36 7.41
C HIS A 41 5.53 -8.98 6.91
N ASP A 42 5.20 -8.66 5.67
CA ASP A 42 5.59 -7.41 5.06
C ASP A 42 4.77 -6.22 5.55
N VAL A 43 3.50 -6.40 5.89
CA VAL A 43 2.69 -5.33 6.48
C VAL A 43 3.14 -4.99 7.90
N ARG A 44 3.59 -5.98 8.68
CA ARG A 44 4.25 -5.72 9.98
C ARG A 44 5.57 -4.97 9.80
N GLN A 45 6.36 -5.30 8.78
CA GLN A 45 7.58 -4.56 8.46
C GLN A 45 7.29 -3.13 7.98
N LEU A 46 6.25 -2.94 7.16
CA LEU A 46 5.81 -1.63 6.69
C LEU A 46 5.38 -0.71 7.84
N ALA A 47 4.60 -1.25 8.78
CA ALA A 47 4.19 -0.51 9.97
C ALA A 47 5.41 -0.02 10.78
N LEU A 48 6.40 -0.89 11.01
CA LEU A 48 7.65 -0.54 11.71
C LEU A 48 8.48 0.50 10.94
N LEU A 49 8.69 0.31 9.64
CA LEU A 49 9.48 1.21 8.80
C LEU A 49 8.85 2.60 8.67
N SER A 50 7.52 2.68 8.66
CA SER A 50 6.80 3.95 8.64
C SER A 50 7.00 4.79 9.92
N GLN A 51 7.32 4.16 11.05
CA GLN A 51 7.65 4.87 12.30
C GLN A 51 9.07 5.46 12.27
N ILE A 52 9.99 4.83 11.53
CA ILE A 52 11.39 5.26 11.41
C ILE A 52 11.55 6.36 10.34
N ARG A 53 10.72 6.34 9.30
CA ARG A 53 10.63 7.41 8.27
C ARG A 53 9.20 7.97 8.22
N PRO A 54 8.84 8.89 9.14
CA PRO A 54 7.46 9.20 9.48
C PRO A 54 6.78 10.20 8.52
N HIS A 55 6.91 9.98 7.21
CA HIS A 55 6.12 10.71 6.22
C HIS A 55 4.62 10.50 6.50
N PRO A 56 3.81 11.56 6.66
CA PRO A 56 2.42 11.44 7.12
C PRO A 56 1.59 10.45 6.28
N SER A 57 1.59 10.63 4.96
CA SER A 57 0.81 9.81 4.02
C SER A 57 1.33 8.38 3.92
N GLN A 58 2.64 8.15 4.09
CA GLN A 58 3.21 6.81 4.18
C GLN A 58 2.75 6.08 5.45
N ARG A 59 2.72 6.77 6.60
CA ARG A 59 2.24 6.22 7.87
C ARG A 59 0.76 5.91 7.83
N GLU A 60 -0.04 6.82 7.29
CA GLU A 60 -1.48 6.62 7.11
C GLU A 60 -1.76 5.39 6.24
N LEU A 61 -1.09 5.28 5.09
CA LEU A 61 -1.28 4.13 4.20
C LEU A 61 -0.84 2.82 4.86
N ALA A 62 0.32 2.80 5.54
CA ALA A 62 0.79 1.63 6.26
C ALA A 62 -0.18 1.21 7.37
N GLN A 63 -0.76 2.17 8.10
CA GLN A 63 -1.75 1.91 9.14
C GLN A 63 -3.05 1.36 8.57
N ASN A 64 -3.54 1.91 7.46
CA ASN A 64 -4.75 1.42 6.80
C ASN A 64 -4.59 -0.02 6.31
N VAL A 65 -3.46 -0.31 5.65
CA VAL A 65 -3.15 -1.68 5.19
C VAL A 65 -3.02 -2.64 6.38
N PHE A 66 -2.41 -2.21 7.48
CA PHE A 66 -2.35 -3.00 8.71
C PHE A 66 -3.75 -3.29 9.26
N ASN A 67 -4.59 -2.26 9.39
CA ASN A 67 -5.95 -2.39 9.91
C ASN A 67 -6.82 -3.32 9.05
N TRP A 68 -6.67 -3.27 7.72
CA TRP A 68 -7.41 -4.16 6.80
C TRP A 68 -7.00 -5.63 6.90
N LEU A 69 -5.81 -5.90 7.43
CA LEU A 69 -5.29 -7.26 7.55
C LEU A 69 -5.35 -7.78 8.99
N ASP A 70 -5.71 -6.95 9.96
CA ASP A 70 -5.67 -7.30 11.40
C ASP A 70 -6.69 -8.37 11.79
N ASP A 71 -7.79 -8.53 11.04
CA ASP A 71 -8.82 -9.56 11.24
C ASP A 71 -8.88 -10.61 10.12
N SER A 72 -7.99 -10.49 9.12
CA SER A 72 -7.99 -11.37 7.96
C SER A 72 -7.48 -12.77 8.34
N GLN A 73 -8.29 -13.82 8.13
CA GLN A 73 -7.86 -15.19 8.39
C GLN A 73 -6.74 -15.67 7.45
N LEU A 74 -6.65 -15.03 6.28
CA LEU A 74 -5.49 -15.17 5.40
C LEU A 74 -4.24 -14.57 6.06
N ALA A 75 -4.42 -13.49 6.82
CA ALA A 75 -3.36 -12.76 7.51
C ALA A 75 -3.00 -13.27 8.94
N ILE A 76 -3.89 -13.98 9.62
CA ILE A 76 -3.69 -14.38 11.03
C ILE A 76 -3.53 -15.90 11.14
N GLY A 77 -3.94 -16.62 10.10
CA GLY A 77 -3.87 -18.07 10.03
C GLY A 77 -2.45 -18.56 10.28
N ASN A 78 -2.29 -19.35 11.34
CA ASN A 78 -1.01 -19.89 11.81
C ASN A 78 -0.53 -20.99 10.85
N HIS A 79 -0.06 -20.60 9.67
CA HIS A 79 0.20 -21.53 8.58
C HIS A 79 1.60 -21.34 7.97
N ILE A 80 2.47 -22.24 8.43
CA ILE A 80 3.53 -22.95 7.69
C ILE A 80 4.98 -22.46 7.92
N LYS A 81 5.77 -23.44 8.37
CA LYS A 81 7.23 -23.55 8.39
C LYS A 81 7.84 -23.14 7.04
N ASN A 82 8.74 -22.14 7.04
CA ASN A 82 9.85 -21.86 6.09
C ASN A 82 9.88 -22.59 4.73
N ILE A 83 8.84 -22.51 3.90
CA ILE A 83 8.93 -22.90 2.48
C ILE A 83 8.37 -21.74 1.66
N GLY A 84 9.25 -20.82 1.25
CA GLY A 84 8.89 -19.60 0.55
C GLY A 84 10.03 -18.59 0.46
N LEU A 85 9.76 -17.43 -0.16
CA LEU A 85 10.69 -16.30 -0.17
C LEU A 85 10.84 -15.74 1.25
N ALA A 86 12.05 -15.33 1.61
CA ALA A 86 12.33 -14.73 2.92
C ALA A 86 11.72 -13.32 3.10
N GLN A 87 11.32 -12.68 2.00
CA GLN A 87 10.71 -11.35 1.94
C GLN A 87 9.79 -11.29 0.72
N ASP A 88 8.74 -10.47 0.77
CA ASP A 88 7.87 -10.33 -0.40
C ASP A 88 8.48 -9.39 -1.43
N ARG A 89 7.84 -9.41 -2.60
CA ARG A 89 8.18 -8.55 -3.74
C ARG A 89 7.85 -7.10 -3.42
N TYR A 90 8.55 -6.20 -4.10
CA TYR A 90 8.47 -4.75 -3.85
C TYR A 90 7.07 -4.18 -4.05
N ASP A 91 6.27 -4.72 -4.98
CA ASP A 91 4.89 -4.29 -5.21
C ASP A 91 4.04 -4.32 -3.94
N LEU A 92 4.34 -5.27 -3.06
CA LEU A 92 3.67 -5.43 -1.78
C LEU A 92 4.46 -4.74 -0.65
N ARG A 93 5.73 -5.09 -0.51
CA ARG A 93 6.60 -4.65 0.59
C ARG A 93 6.91 -3.17 0.62
N THR A 94 6.89 -2.51 -0.55
CA THR A 94 7.22 -1.09 -0.66
C THR A 94 6.03 -0.24 -1.07
N SER A 95 4.82 -0.83 -1.07
CA SER A 95 3.59 -0.16 -1.50
C SER A 95 3.33 1.15 -0.76
N SER A 96 3.58 1.23 0.55
CA SER A 96 3.40 2.47 1.31
C SER A 96 4.45 3.54 1.02
N GLN A 97 5.71 3.14 0.83
CA GLN A 97 6.78 4.03 0.39
C GLN A 97 6.51 4.54 -1.03
N TRP A 98 5.93 3.69 -1.88
CA TRP A 98 5.64 4.03 -3.26
C TRP A 98 4.46 4.97 -3.37
N ILE A 99 3.32 4.67 -2.73
CA ILE A 99 2.03 5.39 -2.83
C ILE A 99 1.95 6.63 -1.93
N GLY A 100 2.66 6.61 -0.79
CA GLY A 100 2.62 7.70 0.20
C GLY A 100 2.89 9.09 -0.40
N PRO A 101 3.96 9.29 -1.19
CA PRO A 101 4.24 10.58 -1.82
C PRO A 101 3.15 11.07 -2.78
N GLN A 102 2.58 10.22 -3.64
CA GLN A 102 1.54 10.66 -4.59
C GLN A 102 0.23 10.99 -3.87
N LEU A 103 -0.11 10.27 -2.80
CA LEU A 103 -1.23 10.65 -1.95
C LEU A 103 -1.01 12.03 -1.32
N GLN A 104 0.22 12.31 -0.89
CA GLN A 104 0.57 13.62 -0.33
C GLN A 104 0.44 14.74 -1.36
N ASP A 105 0.90 14.52 -2.59
CA ASP A 105 0.76 15.47 -3.70
C ASP A 105 -0.72 15.74 -4.00
N LEU A 106 -1.56 14.70 -4.07
CA LEU A 106 -3.00 14.84 -4.30
C LEU A 106 -3.70 15.63 -3.18
N LEU A 107 -3.36 15.39 -1.92
CA LEU A 107 -3.92 16.14 -0.79
C LEU A 107 -3.52 17.62 -0.84
N LEU A 108 -2.26 17.91 -1.21
CA LEU A 108 -1.81 19.29 -1.41
C LEU A 108 -2.53 19.95 -2.58
N ALA A 109 -2.72 19.21 -3.69
CA ALA A 109 -3.49 19.68 -4.85
C ALA A 109 -4.90 20.09 -4.45
N GLN A 110 -5.57 19.21 -3.71
CA GLN A 110 -6.92 19.45 -3.23
C GLN A 110 -6.97 20.69 -2.33
N GLN A 111 -6.05 20.84 -1.37
CA GLN A 111 -6.00 21.99 -0.49
C GLN A 111 -5.80 23.31 -1.28
N GLN A 112 -4.93 23.30 -2.28
CA GLN A 112 -4.70 24.47 -3.14
C GLN A 112 -5.95 24.83 -3.94
N VAL A 113 -6.64 23.84 -4.51
CA VAL A 113 -7.92 24.05 -5.22
C VAL A 113 -9.00 24.57 -4.28
N GLU A 114 -9.16 23.99 -3.09
CA GLU A 114 -10.13 24.45 -2.09
C GLU A 114 -9.87 25.89 -1.66
N THR A 115 -8.60 26.24 -1.45
CA THR A 115 -8.19 27.62 -1.10
C THR A 115 -8.55 28.58 -2.23
N GLU A 116 -8.25 28.22 -3.47
CA GLU A 116 -8.53 29.05 -4.64
C GLU A 116 -10.04 29.26 -4.84
N LEU A 117 -10.84 28.19 -4.74
CA LEU A 117 -12.30 28.25 -4.84
C LEU A 117 -12.94 29.17 -3.79
N MET A 118 -12.28 29.31 -2.63
CA MET A 118 -12.74 30.14 -1.52
C MET A 118 -12.06 31.52 -1.46
N SER A 119 -11.24 31.86 -2.46
CA SER A 119 -10.51 33.14 -2.53
C SER A 119 -11.25 34.18 -3.35
N THR A 120 -10.96 35.47 -3.09
CA THR A 120 -11.37 36.56 -3.98
C THR A 120 -10.27 36.80 -5.01
N THR A 121 -10.50 36.33 -6.24
CA THR A 121 -9.56 36.41 -7.36
C THR A 121 -9.69 37.69 -8.20
N ASP A 122 -10.49 38.65 -7.72
CA ASP A 122 -10.78 39.91 -8.42
C ASP A 122 -9.71 40.99 -8.16
N ASN A 123 -9.68 42.00 -9.02
CA ASN A 123 -8.88 43.20 -8.84
C ASN A 123 -9.63 44.40 -9.46
N HIS A 124 -9.91 45.47 -8.71
CA HIS A 124 -9.38 45.86 -7.40
C HIS A 124 -10.22 45.38 -6.22
N LEU A 125 -9.57 45.14 -5.08
CA LEU A 125 -10.25 44.78 -3.83
C LEU A 125 -10.69 46.05 -3.10
N ILE A 126 -11.92 46.07 -2.60
CA ILE A 126 -12.50 47.21 -1.89
C ILE A 126 -12.54 46.90 -0.40
N ASP A 127 -11.80 47.68 0.40
CA ASP A 127 -11.83 47.61 1.87
C ASP A 127 -12.73 48.73 2.41
N ILE A 128 -13.94 48.36 2.81
CA ILE A 128 -14.96 49.30 3.31
C ILE A 128 -14.57 49.82 4.71
N PRO A 129 -14.21 48.99 5.71
CA PRO A 129 -13.73 49.47 7.00
C PRO A 129 -12.49 50.38 6.92
N GLY A 130 -11.53 50.05 6.06
CA GLY A 130 -10.32 50.85 5.86
C GLY A 130 -10.50 52.05 4.93
N ASN A 131 -11.65 52.18 4.26
CA ASN A 131 -11.94 53.19 3.25
C ASN A 131 -10.87 53.26 2.15
N ALA A 132 -10.46 52.10 1.64
CA ALA A 132 -9.34 51.97 0.70
C ALA A 132 -9.67 51.03 -0.47
N ILE A 133 -8.95 51.22 -1.59
CA ILE A 133 -8.97 50.33 -2.75
C ILE A 133 -7.56 49.74 -2.91
N HIS A 134 -7.47 48.41 -2.93
CA HIS A 134 -6.22 47.69 -3.08
C HIS A 134 -6.08 47.16 -4.51
N HIS A 135 -4.95 47.46 -5.13
CA HIS A 135 -4.57 46.92 -6.44
C HIS A 135 -3.54 45.81 -6.25
N GLY A 136 -3.83 44.63 -6.80
CA GLY A 136 -2.99 43.45 -6.64
C GLY A 136 -3.08 42.49 -7.84
N GLY A 137 -2.55 41.28 -7.64
CA GLY A 137 -2.46 40.24 -8.66
C GLY A 137 -3.30 39.00 -8.36
N ASN A 138 -4.38 39.12 -7.57
CA ASN A 138 -5.20 37.96 -7.15
C ASN A 138 -5.88 37.22 -8.31
N PHE A 139 -5.89 37.80 -9.52
CA PHE A 139 -6.30 37.13 -10.75
C PHE A 139 -5.27 36.11 -11.27
N GLN A 140 -4.07 36.03 -10.69
CA GLN A 140 -3.00 35.14 -11.13
C GLN A 140 -3.05 33.79 -10.41
N LEU A 141 -3.21 32.72 -11.18
CA LEU A 141 -3.43 31.33 -10.70
C LEU A 141 -2.16 30.46 -10.67
N LEU A 142 -0.99 31.06 -10.46
CA LEU A 142 0.29 30.34 -10.55
C LEU A 142 0.38 29.15 -9.57
N THR A 143 -0.32 29.23 -8.43
CA THR A 143 -0.37 28.20 -7.39
C THR A 143 -0.93 26.87 -7.88
N LEU A 144 -1.80 26.85 -8.90
CA LEU A 144 -2.40 25.64 -9.47
C LEU A 144 -1.60 25.04 -10.64
N LEU A 145 -0.58 25.74 -11.13
CA LEU A 145 0.17 25.35 -12.33
C LEU A 145 1.49 24.62 -12.04
N LEU A 146 1.91 24.53 -10.77
CA LEU A 146 3.23 24.05 -10.36
C LEU A 146 3.24 22.67 -9.65
N GLN A 147 2.24 21.82 -9.93
CA GLN A 147 2.26 20.42 -9.49
C GLN A 147 2.58 19.46 -10.64
#